data_AF-A0A918VZT1-F1
#
_entry.id   AF-A0A918VZT1-F1
#
_cell.length_a   1.000
_cell.length_b   1.000
_cell.length_c   1.000
_cell.angle_alpha   90.00
_cell.angle_beta   90.00
_cell.angle_gamma   90.00
#
_symmetry.space_group_name_H-M   'P 1'
#
loop_
_entity.id
_entity.type
_entity.pdbx_description
1 polymer ?
#
loop_
_entity_poly.entity_id
_entity_poly.type
_entity_poly.pdbx_seq_one_letter_code
_entity_poly.pdbx_strand_id
1 'polypeptide(L)'
;MSDYPRNAAEFVELVTGLRFEDAFNPYSDLCSDFDRPDAAQIRRHNLEMVLDAAIDRGVESIWVARDLGYRGGRRTGLALTDEAHLAAHADLLGTPPLSRSTNGPMVAERTATVIWQMLIAIRQPVFLWNVFPLHPHVAGDPMSNRCHTRSERLASRHVMVGLIHLLAPRRVLAIGRDAQLALEDLGVTAEKVRHPSYGGQTEFIEGVSAHYGLGLMDKHETLPLFA
;
A
#
# COMPACT_ATOMS: atom_id res chain seq x y z
N MET A 1 0.42 -29.00 -5.10
CA MET A 1 1.12 -27.87 -4.44
C MET A 1 0.20 -26.67 -4.60
N SER A 2 0.00 -25.86 -3.55
CA SER A 2 -0.84 -24.65 -3.67
C SER A 2 -0.17 -23.68 -4.65
N ASP A 3 -0.92 -23.10 -5.59
CA ASP A 3 -0.45 -22.05 -6.52
C ASP A 3 -0.26 -20.69 -5.83
N TYR A 4 -0.50 -20.63 -4.50
CA TYR A 4 -0.49 -19.41 -3.70
C TYR A 4 0.54 -19.47 -2.57
N PRO A 5 1.14 -18.31 -2.19
CA PRO A 5 2.08 -18.22 -1.08
C PRO A 5 1.42 -18.67 0.23
N ARG A 6 2.17 -19.40 1.06
CA ARG A 6 1.67 -20.02 2.30
C ARG A 6 2.01 -19.23 3.56
N ASN A 7 2.90 -18.26 3.46
CA ASN A 7 3.38 -17.42 4.55
C ASN A 7 3.93 -16.09 3.98
N ALA A 8 4.31 -15.17 4.87
CA ALA A 8 4.84 -13.87 4.49
C ALA A 8 6.11 -13.98 3.63
N ALA A 9 7.06 -14.85 3.99
CA ALA A 9 8.32 -15.01 3.26
C ALA A 9 8.08 -15.44 1.80
N GLU A 10 7.21 -16.42 1.56
CA GLU A 10 6.84 -16.83 0.19
C GLU A 10 6.17 -15.71 -0.60
N PHE A 11 5.34 -14.90 0.06
CA PHE A 11 4.73 -13.74 -0.57
C PHE A 11 5.76 -12.66 -0.91
N VAL A 12 6.72 -12.40 -0.02
CA VAL A 12 7.78 -11.42 -0.24
C VAL A 12 8.73 -11.86 -1.36
N GLU A 13 9.10 -13.14 -1.42
CA GLU A 13 9.88 -13.69 -2.53
C GLU A 13 9.13 -13.56 -3.87
N LEU A 14 7.80 -13.78 -3.87
CA LEU A 14 6.97 -13.61 -5.05
C LEU A 14 7.04 -12.19 -5.63
N VAL A 15 6.88 -11.16 -4.79
CA VAL A 15 6.97 -9.75 -5.25
C VAL A 15 8.40 -9.33 -5.56
N THR A 16 9.38 -9.91 -4.86
CA THR A 16 10.82 -9.69 -5.10
C THR A 16 11.24 -10.20 -6.48
N GLY A 17 10.59 -11.23 -7.02
CA GLY A 17 10.88 -11.79 -8.34
C GLY A 17 10.37 -10.96 -9.53
N LEU A 18 9.52 -9.96 -9.30
CA LEU A 18 8.92 -9.18 -10.40
C LEU A 18 9.94 -8.26 -11.08
N ARG A 19 9.96 -8.25 -12.41
CA ARG A 19 10.80 -7.36 -13.23
C ARG A 19 10.00 -6.80 -14.39
N PHE A 20 10.05 -5.48 -14.55
CA PHE A 20 9.39 -4.75 -15.63
C PHE A 20 10.28 -3.60 -16.08
N GLU A 21 10.15 -3.22 -17.36
CA GLU A 21 10.81 -2.02 -17.88
C GLU A 21 10.16 -0.77 -17.30
N ASP A 22 10.98 0.24 -16.98
CA ASP A 22 10.54 1.51 -16.39
C ASP A 22 9.62 1.37 -15.16
N ALA A 23 9.87 0.36 -14.33
CA ALA A 23 9.24 0.20 -13.03
C ALA A 23 10.26 -0.23 -11.98
N PHE A 24 10.37 0.57 -10.93
CA PHE A 24 11.24 0.29 -9.79
C PHE A 24 10.57 -0.73 -8.87
N ASN A 25 11.24 -1.85 -8.64
CA ASN A 25 10.83 -2.85 -7.66
C ASN A 25 11.48 -2.56 -6.30
N PRO A 26 10.73 -2.06 -5.28
CA PRO A 26 11.30 -1.74 -3.98
C PRO A 26 11.93 -2.94 -3.27
N TYR A 27 11.55 -4.16 -3.63
CA TYR A 27 12.01 -5.36 -2.93
C TYR A 27 13.32 -5.93 -3.53
N SER A 28 13.73 -5.48 -4.72
CA SER A 28 14.97 -5.93 -5.38
C SER A 28 15.91 -4.82 -5.81
N ASP A 29 15.37 -3.63 -6.11
CA ASP A 29 16.13 -2.56 -6.73
C ASP A 29 16.64 -1.58 -5.67
N LEU A 30 17.71 -0.85 -6.04
CA LEU A 30 18.31 0.18 -5.20
C LEU A 30 18.39 1.50 -5.96
N CYS A 31 17.97 2.58 -5.32
CA CYS A 31 18.09 3.94 -5.81
C CYS A 31 19.40 4.58 -5.33
N SER A 32 20.34 4.87 -6.24
CA SER A 32 21.66 5.44 -5.92
C SER A 32 21.61 6.74 -5.11
N ASP A 33 20.55 7.53 -5.29
CA ASP A 33 20.50 8.90 -4.76
C ASP A 33 19.99 8.95 -3.32
N PHE A 34 19.10 8.02 -2.96
CA PHE A 34 18.37 8.07 -1.69
C PHE A 34 18.46 6.79 -0.89
N ASP A 35 18.64 5.62 -1.50
CA ASP A 35 18.62 4.37 -0.76
C ASP A 35 19.86 4.21 0.12
N ARG A 36 19.64 3.58 1.27
CA ARG A 36 20.74 2.94 2.02
C ARG A 36 21.26 1.73 1.23
N PRO A 37 22.50 1.28 1.50
CA PRO A 37 23.03 0.06 0.85
C PRO A 37 22.17 -1.19 1.04
N ASP A 38 21.44 -1.27 2.16
CA ASP A 38 20.57 -2.37 2.56
C ASP A 38 19.07 -2.09 2.33
N ALA A 39 18.72 -1.07 1.53
CA ALA A 39 17.34 -0.57 1.45
C ALA A 39 16.31 -1.62 0.99
N ALA A 40 16.64 -2.41 -0.05
CA ALA A 40 15.77 -3.47 -0.51
C ALA A 40 15.54 -4.56 0.56
N GLN A 41 16.57 -4.89 1.35
CA GLN A 41 16.44 -5.81 2.49
C GLN A 41 15.53 -5.24 3.57
N ILE A 42 15.68 -3.96 3.91
CA ILE A 42 14.82 -3.27 4.88
C ILE A 42 13.36 -3.30 4.43
N ARG A 43 13.09 -3.02 3.15
CA ARG A 43 11.73 -3.01 2.60
C ARG A 43 11.10 -4.41 2.60
N ARG A 44 11.87 -5.44 2.26
CA ARG A 44 11.42 -6.85 2.39
C ARG A 44 11.10 -7.21 3.84
N HIS A 45 12.00 -6.88 4.77
CA HIS A 45 11.80 -7.17 6.19
C HIS A 45 10.57 -6.45 6.77
N ASN A 46 10.37 -5.18 6.42
CA ASN A 46 9.17 -4.45 6.80
C ASN A 46 7.91 -5.12 6.25
N LEU A 47 7.91 -5.52 4.96
CA LEU A 47 6.79 -6.20 4.33
C LEU A 47 6.48 -7.55 4.99
N GLU A 48 7.52 -8.34 5.31
CA GLU A 48 7.37 -9.60 6.05
C GLU A 48 6.72 -9.36 7.42
N MET A 49 7.22 -8.41 8.21
CA MET A 49 6.67 -8.11 9.54
C MET A 49 5.19 -7.71 9.50
N VAL A 50 4.79 -6.88 8.54
CA VAL A 50 3.39 -6.44 8.44
C VAL A 50 2.48 -7.57 7.94
N LEU A 51 2.99 -8.46 7.08
CA LEU A 51 2.25 -9.64 6.62
C LEU A 51 2.09 -10.65 7.74
N ASP A 52 3.16 -10.96 8.50
CA ASP A 52 3.08 -11.89 9.63
C ASP A 52 2.07 -11.39 10.68
N ALA A 53 2.12 -10.11 11.04
CA ALA A 53 1.15 -9.53 11.97
C ALA A 53 -0.29 -9.58 11.42
N ALA A 54 -0.47 -9.36 10.12
CA ALA A 54 -1.78 -9.45 9.47
C ALA A 54 -2.31 -10.89 9.41
N ILE A 55 -1.44 -11.87 9.19
CA ILE A 55 -1.77 -13.31 9.22
C ILE A 55 -2.17 -13.72 10.64
N ASP A 56 -1.37 -13.36 11.63
CA ASP A 56 -1.57 -13.79 13.02
C ASP A 56 -2.84 -13.20 13.65
N ARG A 57 -3.12 -11.92 13.37
CA ARG A 57 -4.25 -11.20 13.97
C ARG A 57 -5.52 -11.26 13.14
N GLY A 58 -5.38 -11.59 11.85
CA GLY A 58 -6.40 -11.37 10.84
C GLY A 58 -6.58 -9.88 10.51
N VAL A 59 -7.18 -9.63 9.36
CA VAL A 59 -7.50 -8.27 8.89
C VAL A 59 -8.98 -8.14 8.61
N GLU A 60 -9.57 -7.02 9.02
CA GLU A 60 -10.97 -6.73 8.68
C GLU A 60 -11.09 -6.50 7.18
N SER A 61 -10.14 -5.77 6.61
CA SER A 61 -10.20 -5.36 5.21
C SER A 61 -8.84 -5.22 4.56
N ILE A 62 -8.80 -5.43 3.24
CA ILE A 62 -7.69 -4.96 2.40
C ILE A 62 -8.14 -3.71 1.64
N TRP A 63 -7.37 -2.63 1.75
CA TRP A 63 -7.51 -1.46 0.91
C TRP A 63 -6.56 -1.54 -0.27
N VAL A 64 -7.10 -1.37 -1.47
CA VAL A 64 -6.40 -1.63 -2.71
C VAL A 64 -6.34 -0.36 -3.53
N ALA A 65 -5.14 0.14 -3.78
CA ALA A 65 -4.90 1.24 -4.69
C ALA A 65 -4.19 0.76 -5.97
N ARG A 66 -3.72 1.71 -6.77
CA ARG A 66 -3.34 1.48 -8.16
C ARG A 66 -1.90 0.97 -8.29
N ASP A 67 -0.93 1.80 -7.94
CA ASP A 67 0.51 1.58 -8.05
C ASP A 67 1.27 2.39 -6.97
N LEU A 68 2.54 2.07 -6.74
CA LEU A 68 3.36 2.81 -5.77
C LEU A 68 3.78 4.17 -6.36
N GLY A 69 3.70 5.22 -5.53
CA GLY A 69 4.26 6.54 -5.84
C GLY A 69 5.73 6.67 -5.43
N TYR A 70 6.48 7.53 -6.12
CA TYR A 70 7.93 7.71 -5.86
C TYR A 70 8.26 8.29 -4.48
N ARG A 71 7.32 9.02 -3.85
CA ARG A 71 7.47 9.65 -2.52
C ARG A 71 7.01 8.77 -1.36
N GLY A 72 6.20 7.75 -1.62
CA GLY A 72 5.67 6.85 -0.61
C GLY A 72 6.21 5.45 -0.81
N GLY A 73 5.37 4.58 -1.37
CA GLY A 73 5.63 3.14 -1.50
C GLY A 73 6.94 2.74 -2.18
N ARG A 74 7.47 3.55 -3.11
CA ARG A 74 8.81 3.32 -3.68
C ARG A 74 9.90 3.32 -2.59
N ARG A 75 9.79 4.23 -1.62
CA ARG A 75 10.77 4.44 -0.54
C ARG A 75 10.52 3.50 0.64
N THR A 76 9.27 3.13 0.90
CA THR A 76 8.92 2.33 2.09
C THR A 76 8.74 0.84 1.78
N GLY A 77 8.45 0.48 0.53
CA GLY A 77 7.99 -0.87 0.17
C GLY A 77 6.57 -1.18 0.65
N LEU A 78 5.83 -0.18 1.14
CA LEU A 78 4.49 -0.36 1.73
C LEU A 78 3.47 0.49 0.98
N ALA A 79 2.38 -0.13 0.54
CA ALA A 79 1.35 0.57 -0.23
C ALA A 79 0.74 1.71 0.61
N LEU A 80 0.46 2.84 -0.05
CA LEU A 80 -0.20 4.02 0.54
C LEU A 80 0.48 4.54 1.83
N THR A 81 1.78 4.27 1.98
CA THR A 81 2.54 4.58 3.20
C THR A 81 3.84 5.28 2.83
N ASP A 82 4.01 6.48 3.34
CA ASP A 82 5.24 7.25 3.25
C ASP A 82 6.12 7.08 4.50
N GLU A 83 7.27 7.74 4.54
CA GLU A 83 8.21 7.58 5.66
C GLU A 83 7.70 8.20 6.96
N ALA A 84 6.80 9.19 6.89
CA ALA A 84 6.20 9.83 8.05
C ALA A 84 5.18 8.94 8.76
N HIS A 85 4.60 7.97 8.06
CA HIS A 85 3.57 7.09 8.61
C HIS A 85 4.06 5.67 8.95
N LEU A 86 5.37 5.39 8.88
CA LEU A 86 5.92 4.08 9.27
C LEU A 86 5.58 3.69 10.72
N ALA A 87 5.62 4.65 11.65
CA ALA A 87 5.25 4.41 13.05
C ALA A 87 3.75 4.09 13.19
N ALA A 88 2.88 4.89 12.56
CA ALA A 88 1.44 4.64 12.57
C ALA A 88 1.08 3.28 11.94
N HIS A 89 1.82 2.86 10.91
CA HIS A 89 1.65 1.54 10.30
C HIS A 89 2.05 0.41 11.24
N ALA A 90 3.15 0.56 11.97
CA ALA A 90 3.55 -0.40 12.99
C ALA A 90 2.46 -0.53 14.06
N ASP A 91 1.94 0.60 14.54
CA ASP A 91 0.92 0.65 15.59
C ASP A 91 -0.42 0.02 15.14
N LEU A 92 -0.86 0.30 13.91
CA LEU A 92 -2.14 -0.19 13.37
C LEU A 92 -2.20 -1.73 13.35
N LEU A 93 -1.11 -2.38 12.94
CA LEU A 93 -1.02 -3.85 12.87
C LEU A 93 -0.39 -4.46 14.13
N GLY A 94 0.20 -3.64 14.99
CA GLY A 94 0.91 -4.04 16.20
C GLY A 94 2.19 -4.83 15.93
N THR A 95 2.99 -4.38 14.95
CA THR A 95 4.34 -4.90 14.68
C THR A 95 5.38 -4.20 15.55
N PRO A 96 6.61 -4.73 15.65
CA PRO A 96 7.76 -3.92 16.03
C PRO A 96 7.92 -2.68 15.12
N PRO A 97 8.70 -1.66 15.53
CA PRO A 97 8.92 -0.47 14.71
C PRO A 97 9.46 -0.78 13.31
N LEU A 98 8.81 -0.24 12.29
CA LEU A 98 9.24 -0.38 10.90
C LEU A 98 10.44 0.53 10.61
N SER A 99 11.38 0.03 9.81
CA SER A 99 12.65 0.71 9.56
C SER A 99 12.63 1.56 8.29
N ARG A 100 13.31 2.72 8.34
CA ARG A 100 13.49 3.58 7.16
C ARG A 100 14.60 3.04 6.25
N SER A 101 14.29 2.93 4.96
CA SER A 101 15.20 2.36 3.95
C SER A 101 16.07 3.42 3.23
N THR A 102 15.82 4.71 3.45
CA THR A 102 16.49 5.81 2.74
C THR A 102 17.33 6.73 3.66
N ASN A 103 18.27 7.43 3.03
CA ASN A 103 19.08 8.50 3.57
C ASN A 103 18.41 9.87 3.39
N GLY A 104 18.86 10.85 4.19
CA GLY A 104 18.38 12.22 4.11
C GLY A 104 17.10 12.47 4.93
N PRO A 105 16.37 13.56 4.60
CA PRO A 105 15.15 13.94 5.30
C PRO A 105 14.01 12.96 4.99
N MET A 106 13.11 12.83 5.96
CA MET A 106 11.87 12.06 5.82
C MET A 106 10.96 12.71 4.78
N VAL A 107 10.35 11.90 3.92
CA VAL A 107 9.40 12.36 2.89
C VAL A 107 7.96 12.01 3.28
N ALA A 108 7.09 13.01 3.19
CA ALA A 108 5.64 12.84 3.29
C ALA A 108 4.95 12.92 1.92
N GLU A 109 3.90 12.13 1.73
CA GLU A 109 3.06 12.08 0.55
C GLU A 109 1.62 12.46 0.90
N ARG A 110 1.06 13.44 0.20
CA ARG A 110 -0.30 13.96 0.46
C ARG A 110 -1.38 12.88 0.47
N THR A 111 -1.30 11.91 -0.44
CA THR A 111 -2.24 10.79 -0.49
C THR A 111 -2.12 9.93 0.78
N ALA A 112 -0.89 9.56 1.18
CA ALA A 112 -0.66 8.80 2.40
C ALA A 112 -1.21 9.54 3.63
N THR A 113 -0.98 10.85 3.76
CA THR A 113 -1.54 11.66 4.87
C THR A 113 -3.06 11.47 5.03
N VAL A 114 -3.81 11.54 3.93
CA VAL A 114 -5.28 11.39 3.97
C VAL A 114 -5.67 9.94 4.29
N ILE A 115 -4.96 8.95 3.73
CA ILE A 115 -5.19 7.53 4.02
C ILE A 115 -5.00 7.26 5.52
N TRP A 116 -3.87 7.68 6.08
CA TRP A 116 -3.52 7.42 7.47
C TRP A 116 -4.40 8.17 8.47
N GLN A 117 -4.87 9.37 8.13
CA GLN A 117 -5.90 10.06 8.91
C GLN A 117 -7.14 9.17 9.09
N MET A 118 -7.63 8.53 8.02
CA MET A 118 -8.79 7.66 8.09
C MET A 118 -8.49 6.36 8.83
N LEU A 119 -7.35 5.72 8.59
CA LEU A 119 -6.97 4.47 9.26
C LEU A 119 -6.89 4.66 10.79
N ILE A 120 -6.33 5.78 11.24
CA ILE A 120 -6.25 6.13 12.67
C ILE A 120 -7.65 6.32 13.27
N ALA A 121 -8.59 6.92 12.53
CA ALA A 121 -9.97 7.08 12.98
C ALA A 121 -10.73 5.75 13.06
N ILE A 122 -10.48 4.83 12.10
CA ILE A 122 -11.14 3.52 12.02
C ILE A 122 -10.71 2.60 13.17
N ARG A 123 -9.42 2.58 13.54
CA ARG A 123 -8.85 1.72 14.59
C ARG A 123 -9.11 0.23 14.42
N GLN A 124 -9.22 -0.25 13.17
CA GLN A 124 -9.38 -1.66 12.82
C GLN A 124 -8.15 -2.13 12.02
N PRO A 125 -7.81 -3.43 12.04
CA PRO A 125 -6.70 -3.96 11.27
C PRO A 125 -7.04 -3.92 9.77
N VAL A 126 -6.48 -2.94 9.07
CA VAL A 126 -6.60 -2.76 7.62
C VAL A 126 -5.24 -3.01 6.99
N PHE A 127 -5.18 -3.90 6.00
CA PHE A 127 -3.98 -4.11 5.19
C PHE A 127 -4.02 -3.27 3.93
N LEU A 128 -2.90 -2.65 3.56
CA LEU A 128 -2.83 -1.79 2.37
C LEU A 128 -2.07 -2.51 1.25
N TRP A 129 -2.61 -2.46 0.02
CA TRP A 129 -1.95 -3.04 -1.15
C TRP A 129 -2.24 -2.28 -2.44
N ASN A 130 -1.53 -2.63 -3.52
CA ASN A 130 -1.72 -2.09 -4.86
C ASN A 130 -1.93 -3.20 -5.89
N VAL A 131 -2.79 -2.97 -6.88
CA VAL A 131 -3.01 -3.93 -7.97
C VAL A 131 -1.77 -4.13 -8.86
N PHE A 132 -0.94 -3.09 -8.97
CA PHE A 132 0.43 -3.20 -9.45
C PHE A 132 1.38 -2.88 -8.30
N PRO A 133 2.16 -3.86 -7.78
CA PRO A 133 2.86 -3.71 -6.50
C PRO A 133 4.18 -2.94 -6.58
N LEU A 134 4.51 -2.38 -7.75
CA LEU A 134 5.77 -1.68 -8.02
C LEU A 134 5.54 -0.19 -8.29
N HIS A 135 6.62 0.55 -8.49
CA HIS A 135 6.58 1.97 -8.86
C HIS A 135 6.91 2.18 -10.35
N PRO A 136 5.90 2.32 -11.23
CA PRO A 136 6.10 2.66 -12.64
C PRO A 136 6.46 4.14 -12.80
N HIS A 137 7.47 4.41 -13.61
CA HIS A 137 7.96 5.75 -13.90
C HIS A 137 8.03 6.01 -15.41
N VAL A 138 8.30 7.26 -15.79
CA VAL A 138 8.59 7.64 -17.18
C VAL A 138 10.00 7.17 -17.53
N ALA A 139 10.20 6.70 -18.76
CA ALA A 139 11.50 6.30 -19.28
C ALA A 139 12.52 7.44 -19.12
N GLY A 140 13.67 7.14 -18.51
CA GLY A 140 14.72 8.13 -18.24
C GLY A 140 14.44 9.09 -17.09
N ASP A 141 13.29 9.01 -16.42
CA ASP A 141 12.98 9.80 -15.22
C ASP A 141 12.45 8.92 -14.07
N PRO A 142 13.34 8.24 -13.31
CA PRO A 142 12.96 7.34 -12.22
C PRO A 142 12.27 7.98 -11.01
N MET A 143 12.17 9.32 -10.99
CA MET A 143 11.54 10.11 -9.91
C MET A 143 10.23 10.76 -10.37
N SER A 144 9.64 10.24 -11.45
CA SER A 144 8.32 10.59 -11.95
C SER A 144 7.29 9.51 -11.64
N ASN A 145 6.00 9.86 -11.69
CA ASN A 145 4.93 8.87 -11.62
C ASN A 145 4.35 8.65 -13.03
N ARG A 146 4.28 7.40 -13.45
CA ARG A 146 3.46 6.94 -14.58
C ARG A 146 2.32 6.07 -14.03
N CYS A 147 1.23 5.91 -14.76
CA CYS A 147 0.26 4.86 -14.44
C CYS A 147 0.77 3.51 -14.94
N HIS A 148 0.58 2.43 -14.21
CA HIS A 148 0.82 1.10 -14.77
C HIS A 148 -0.05 0.86 -16.01
N THR A 149 0.46 0.05 -16.93
CA THR A 149 -0.26 -0.44 -18.10
C THR A 149 -1.11 -1.65 -17.73
N ARG A 150 -2.13 -1.94 -18.55
CA ARG A 150 -2.93 -3.15 -18.38
C ARG A 150 -2.07 -4.42 -18.39
N SER A 151 -1.06 -4.50 -19.24
CA SER A 151 -0.16 -5.66 -19.33
C SER A 151 0.67 -5.86 -18.06
N GLU A 152 1.25 -4.79 -17.51
CA GLU A 152 1.98 -4.83 -16.23
C GLU A 152 1.11 -5.37 -15.10
N ARG A 153 -0.10 -4.82 -14.96
CA ARG A 153 -1.07 -5.28 -13.95
C ARG A 153 -1.48 -6.74 -14.15
N LEU A 154 -1.78 -7.15 -15.38
CA LEU A 154 -2.19 -8.53 -15.66
C LEU A 154 -1.05 -9.53 -15.42
N ALA A 155 0.19 -9.13 -15.64
CA ALA A 155 1.38 -9.93 -15.35
C ALA A 155 1.59 -10.11 -13.84
N SER A 156 1.30 -9.09 -13.02
CA SER A 156 1.40 -9.16 -11.55
C SER A 156 0.14 -9.68 -10.85
N ARG A 157 -0.92 -10.08 -11.57
CA ARG A 157 -2.22 -10.46 -10.97
C ARG A 157 -2.14 -11.54 -9.89
N HIS A 158 -1.22 -12.49 -10.08
CA HIS A 158 -1.04 -13.63 -9.20
C HIS A 158 -0.60 -13.20 -7.79
N VAL A 159 0.09 -12.06 -7.67
CA VAL A 159 0.42 -11.44 -6.37
C VAL A 159 -0.84 -11.03 -5.63
N MET A 160 -1.75 -10.33 -6.30
CA MET A 160 -2.99 -9.87 -5.67
C MET A 160 -3.88 -11.04 -5.23
N VAL A 161 -4.01 -12.05 -6.09
CA VAL A 161 -4.75 -13.27 -5.76
C VAL A 161 -4.09 -14.00 -4.59
N GLY A 162 -2.75 -14.10 -4.58
CA GLY A 162 -1.99 -14.69 -3.48
C GLY A 162 -2.20 -13.96 -2.15
N LEU A 163 -2.21 -12.61 -2.17
CA LEU A 163 -2.46 -11.81 -0.96
C LEU A 163 -3.84 -12.06 -0.38
N ILE A 164 -4.87 -12.07 -1.22
CA ILE A 164 -6.25 -12.30 -0.78
C ILE A 164 -6.40 -13.70 -0.16
N HIS A 165 -5.79 -14.73 -0.77
CA HIS A 165 -5.81 -16.08 -0.21
C HIS A 165 -5.04 -16.16 1.12
N LEU A 166 -3.89 -15.47 1.20
CA LEU A 166 -3.05 -15.49 2.39
C LEU A 166 -3.70 -14.79 3.59
N LEU A 167 -4.34 -13.65 3.36
CA LEU A 167 -4.92 -12.83 4.43
C LEU A 167 -6.41 -13.10 4.70
N ALA A 168 -7.13 -13.69 3.74
CA ALA A 168 -8.55 -14.01 3.83
C ALA A 168 -9.41 -12.89 4.46
N PRO A 169 -9.37 -11.64 3.95
CA PRO A 169 -10.04 -10.50 4.57
C PRO A 169 -11.56 -10.64 4.52
N ARG A 170 -12.27 -9.99 5.44
CA ARG A 170 -13.75 -9.94 5.40
C ARG A 170 -14.28 -9.09 4.25
N ARG A 171 -13.55 -8.04 3.88
CA ARG A 171 -13.94 -7.12 2.81
C ARG A 171 -12.73 -6.56 2.05
N VAL A 172 -12.96 -6.16 0.81
CA VAL A 172 -11.95 -5.52 -0.05
C VAL A 172 -12.48 -4.15 -0.45
N LEU A 173 -11.68 -3.10 -0.23
CA LEU A 173 -12.02 -1.73 -0.58
C LEU A 173 -11.09 -1.22 -1.68
N ALA A 174 -11.64 -0.94 -2.86
CA ALA A 174 -10.96 -0.33 -3.98
C ALA A 174 -10.88 1.20 -3.83
N ILE A 175 -9.66 1.74 -3.85
CA ILE A 175 -9.42 3.18 -3.79
C ILE A 175 -9.24 3.69 -5.23
N GLY A 176 -10.34 4.18 -5.80
CA GLY A 176 -10.40 4.69 -7.16
C GLY A 176 -10.82 3.64 -8.21
N ARG A 177 -11.08 4.14 -9.42
CA ARG A 177 -11.65 3.35 -10.52
C ARG A 177 -10.70 2.28 -11.05
N ASP A 178 -9.40 2.58 -11.15
CA ASP A 178 -8.43 1.64 -11.70
C ASP A 178 -8.28 0.40 -10.81
N ALA A 179 -8.23 0.59 -9.48
CA ALA A 179 -8.22 -0.51 -8.52
C ALA A 179 -9.52 -1.32 -8.57
N GLN A 180 -10.68 -0.66 -8.73
CA GLN A 180 -11.97 -1.34 -8.87
C GLN A 180 -11.98 -2.26 -10.10
N LEU A 181 -11.66 -1.73 -11.28
CA LEU A 181 -11.64 -2.49 -12.53
C LEU A 181 -10.65 -3.66 -12.47
N ALA A 182 -9.51 -3.42 -11.82
CA ALA A 182 -8.50 -4.44 -11.63
C ALA A 182 -8.97 -5.60 -10.74
N LEU A 183 -9.77 -5.33 -9.70
CA LEU A 183 -10.36 -6.35 -8.84
C LEU A 183 -11.51 -7.09 -9.53
N GLU A 184 -12.32 -6.38 -10.31
CA GLU A 184 -13.38 -6.96 -11.15
C GLU A 184 -12.81 -7.93 -12.18
N ASP A 185 -11.70 -7.59 -12.84
CA ASP A 185 -10.97 -8.49 -13.76
C ASP A 185 -10.51 -9.80 -13.09
N LEU A 186 -10.35 -9.79 -11.76
CA LEU A 186 -9.97 -10.97 -10.96
C LEU A 186 -11.17 -11.72 -10.37
N GLY A 187 -12.39 -11.26 -10.62
CA GLY A 187 -13.60 -11.79 -10.01
C GLY A 187 -13.72 -11.48 -8.51
N VAL A 188 -12.98 -10.49 -8.00
CA VAL A 188 -13.01 -10.08 -6.60
C VAL A 188 -14.09 -9.01 -6.42
N THR A 189 -15.09 -9.30 -5.61
CA THR A 189 -16.08 -8.30 -5.18
C THR A 189 -15.41 -7.30 -4.25
N ALA A 190 -15.42 -6.03 -4.64
CA ALA A 190 -14.85 -4.95 -3.85
C ALA A 190 -15.82 -3.77 -3.76
N GLU A 191 -15.89 -3.18 -2.58
CA GLU A 191 -16.48 -1.87 -2.37
C GLU A 191 -15.57 -0.80 -2.98
N LYS A 192 -16.07 0.36 -3.38
CA LYS A 192 -15.24 1.42 -3.96
C LYS A 192 -15.44 2.74 -3.25
N VAL A 193 -14.31 3.42 -3.01
CA VAL A 193 -14.26 4.85 -2.67
C VAL A 193 -13.50 5.66 -3.72
N ARG A 194 -13.75 6.97 -3.75
CA ARG A 194 -13.01 7.90 -4.62
C ARG A 194 -11.56 7.98 -4.15
N HIS A 195 -10.58 8.01 -5.07
CA HIS A 195 -9.18 8.25 -4.70
C HIS A 195 -8.98 9.71 -4.21
N PRO A 196 -8.22 9.97 -3.13
CA PRO A 196 -8.14 11.31 -2.51
C PRO A 196 -7.42 12.37 -3.36
N SER A 197 -6.62 11.95 -4.34
CA SER A 197 -5.93 12.87 -5.27
C SER A 197 -6.89 13.59 -6.24
N TYR A 198 -6.39 14.65 -6.88
CA TYR A 198 -7.12 15.43 -7.90
C TYR A 198 -8.49 15.95 -7.40
N GLY A 199 -8.51 16.48 -6.17
CA GLY A 199 -9.71 17.04 -5.53
C GLY A 199 -10.64 16.00 -4.88
N GLY A 200 -10.33 14.70 -4.95
CA GLY A 200 -11.20 13.63 -4.42
C GLY A 200 -11.14 13.41 -2.91
N GLN A 201 -10.45 14.26 -2.15
CA GLN A 201 -10.22 14.07 -0.71
C GLN A 201 -11.52 14.02 0.10
N THR A 202 -12.46 14.94 -0.16
CA THR A 202 -13.74 14.99 0.57
C THR A 202 -14.57 13.73 0.30
N GLU A 203 -14.75 13.36 -0.96
CA GLU A 203 -15.49 12.15 -1.36
C GLU A 203 -14.85 10.87 -0.82
N PHE A 204 -13.52 10.82 -0.74
CA PHE A 204 -12.80 9.70 -0.12
C PHE A 204 -13.16 9.58 1.36
N ILE A 205 -13.05 10.68 2.13
CA ILE A 205 -13.34 10.71 3.57
C ILE A 205 -14.80 10.31 3.82
N GLU A 206 -15.75 10.89 3.07
CA GLU A 206 -17.17 10.57 3.19
C GLU A 206 -17.45 9.10 2.87
N GLY A 207 -16.89 8.58 1.77
CA GLY A 207 -17.05 7.18 1.36
C GLY A 207 -16.51 6.22 2.40
N VAL A 208 -15.27 6.44 2.88
CA VAL A 208 -14.68 5.61 3.94
C VAL A 208 -15.49 5.70 5.23
N SER A 209 -15.91 6.90 5.63
CA SER A 209 -16.72 7.08 6.84
C SER A 209 -18.01 6.28 6.78
N ALA A 210 -18.68 6.25 5.61
CA ALA A 210 -19.88 5.45 5.39
C ALA A 210 -19.59 3.93 5.49
N HIS A 211 -18.51 3.44 4.89
CA HIS A 211 -18.16 2.01 4.92
C HIS A 211 -17.80 1.49 6.33
N TYR A 212 -17.23 2.35 7.17
CA TYR A 212 -16.81 2.00 8.53
C TYR A 212 -17.75 2.49 9.63
N GLY A 213 -18.86 3.15 9.26
CA GLY A 213 -19.83 3.68 10.23
C GLY A 213 -19.24 4.75 11.15
N LEU A 214 -18.24 5.50 10.68
CA LEU A 214 -17.72 6.63 11.42
C LEU A 214 -18.80 7.72 11.43
N GLY A 215 -19.19 8.17 12.63
CA GLY A 215 -20.03 9.38 12.74
C GLY A 215 -19.35 10.51 11.98
N LEU A 216 -20.14 11.37 11.30
CA LEU A 216 -19.61 12.55 10.59
C LEU A 216 -18.64 13.26 11.54
N MET A 217 -17.33 13.16 11.26
CA MET A 217 -16.33 13.75 12.15
C MET A 217 -16.66 15.23 12.27
N ASP A 218 -16.81 15.70 13.51
CA ASP A 218 -17.09 17.09 13.77
C ASP A 218 -15.94 17.89 13.12
N LYS A 219 -16.27 18.86 12.25
CA LYS A 219 -15.27 19.59 11.44
C LYS A 219 -14.23 20.36 12.28
N HIS A 220 -14.37 20.31 13.61
CA HIS A 220 -13.52 20.96 14.60
C HIS A 220 -12.61 20.00 15.41
N GLU A 221 -12.74 18.67 15.27
CA GLU A 221 -11.73 17.75 15.81
C GLU A 221 -10.52 17.72 14.89
N THR A 222 -9.65 18.72 15.07
CA THR A 222 -8.27 18.61 14.62
C THR A 222 -7.61 17.52 15.47
N LEU A 223 -7.45 16.33 14.87
CA LEU A 223 -6.54 15.33 15.40
C LEU A 223 -5.18 16.00 15.62
N PRO A 224 -4.61 15.97 16.83
CA PRO A 224 -3.35 16.64 17.12
C PRO A 224 -2.21 15.77 16.60
N LEU A 225 -2.05 15.67 15.29
CA LEU A 225 -0.91 14.98 14.71
C LEU A 225 -0.60 15.63 13.37
N PHE A 226 0.20 16.69 13.42
CA PHE A 226 1.32 17.06 12.54
C PHE A 226 1.77 18.45 13.00
N ALA A 227 2.50 18.48 14.13
CA ALA A 227 3.39 19.58 14.48
C ALA A 227 4.83 19.06 14.43
#